data_AF-A0A7S3WGC5-F1
#
_entry.id   AF-A0A7S3WGC5-F1
#
_cell.length_a   1.000
_cell.length_b   1.000
_cell.length_c   1.000
_cell.angle_alpha   90.00
_cell.angle_beta   90.00
_cell.angle_gamma   90.00
#
_symmetry.space_group_name_H-M   'P 1'
#
loop_
_entity.id
_entity.type
_entity.pdbx_description
1 polymer ?
#
loop_
_entity_poly.entity_id
_entity_poly.type
_entity_poly.pdbx_seq_one_letter_code
_entity_poly.pdbx_strand_id
1 'polypeptide(L)'
;RLLLNKTDLVTEADLARIEARLRGINAFAPIRRCSRGDVSVDSVLNIHGFDLQRALQTNPQLLNPENAPTQHDKTVTSVSLDQGAPRHMRTVQKGDLDFELATDFLEYIAESQGEDIYRMKGVLAVAHSQQKYIYHAVHMTFSGGFEEAWQPGEPRESKMVFIGKGLDEQFLASTFNNCLATPENLTRKASTLRFKPGDAVECRTTGFDAEEGERWAAGTVVEAPRRAESAPPVSFLVAPLTPSCCRCCTARTTWPRGRLRRTACGSRTAASSPS
;
A
#
# COMPACT_ATOMS: atom_id res chain seq x y z
N ARG A 1 24.99 -7.65 19.52
CA ARG A 1 24.79 -8.53 18.34
C ARG A 1 24.01 -7.74 17.30
N LEU A 2 24.32 -7.89 16.02
CA LEU A 2 23.67 -7.18 14.91
C LEU A 2 23.02 -8.20 13.98
N LEU A 3 21.74 -8.02 13.66
CA LEU A 3 21.02 -8.83 12.67
C LEU A 3 20.91 -8.01 11.38
N LEU A 4 21.58 -8.47 10.33
CA LEU A 4 21.54 -7.86 9.01
C LEU A 4 20.49 -8.60 8.17
N ASN A 5 19.28 -8.05 8.12
CA ASN A 5 18.15 -8.62 7.37
C ASN A 5 18.14 -8.12 5.90
N LYS A 6 17.36 -8.79 5.05
CA LYS A 6 17.20 -8.51 3.61
C LYS A 6 18.47 -8.73 2.77
N THR A 7 19.32 -9.68 3.17
CA THR A 7 20.54 -10.00 2.42
C THR A 7 20.26 -10.59 1.04
N ASP A 8 19.04 -11.03 0.78
CA ASP A 8 18.54 -11.54 -0.49
C ASP A 8 18.38 -10.46 -1.58
N LEU A 9 18.38 -9.17 -1.21
CA LEU A 9 18.15 -8.06 -2.14
C LEU A 9 19.43 -7.33 -2.57
N VAL A 10 20.60 -7.79 -2.12
CA VAL A 10 21.89 -7.09 -2.29
C VAL A 10 23.01 -8.04 -2.71
N THR A 11 24.00 -7.52 -3.42
CA THR A 11 25.14 -8.31 -3.88
C THR A 11 26.12 -8.61 -2.74
N GLU A 12 26.92 -9.67 -2.88
CA GLU A 12 27.93 -10.04 -1.87
C GLU A 12 28.97 -8.92 -1.64
N ALA A 13 29.30 -8.17 -2.69
CA ALA A 13 30.21 -7.02 -2.58
C ALA A 13 29.61 -5.88 -1.74
N ASP A 14 28.32 -5.58 -1.90
CA ASP A 14 27.63 -4.58 -1.09
C ASP A 14 27.47 -5.03 0.37
N LEU A 15 27.20 -6.33 0.60
CA LEU A 15 27.14 -6.90 1.93
C LEU A 15 28.48 -6.75 2.67
N ALA A 16 29.59 -7.08 2.00
CA ALA A 16 30.93 -6.91 2.59
C ALA A 16 31.22 -5.45 2.96
N ARG A 17 30.82 -4.49 2.11
CA ARG A 17 30.93 -3.05 2.40
C ARG A 17 30.11 -2.63 3.62
N ILE A 18 28.87 -3.09 3.71
CA ILE A 18 27.98 -2.80 4.85
C ILE A 18 28.52 -3.41 6.13
N GLU A 19 28.99 -4.66 6.10
CA GLU A 19 29.58 -5.33 7.26
C GLU A 19 30.86 -4.64 7.75
N ALA A 20 31.73 -4.19 6.84
CA ALA A 20 32.92 -3.44 7.21
C ALA A 20 32.56 -2.13 7.94
N ARG A 21 31.55 -1.40 7.44
CA ARG A 21 31.05 -0.19 8.10
C ARG A 21 30.43 -0.49 9.47
N LEU A 22 29.64 -1.55 9.57
CA LEU A 22 29.01 -1.97 10.83
C LEU A 22 30.05 -2.38 11.89
N ARG A 23 31.12 -3.08 11.48
CA ARG A 23 32.25 -3.40 12.37
C ARG A 23 33.01 -2.15 12.81
N GLY A 24 33.11 -1.13 11.96
CA GLY A 24 33.68 0.17 12.35
C GLY A 24 32.86 0.91 13.42
N ILE A 25 31.53 0.74 13.42
CA ILE A 25 30.63 1.35 14.41
C ILE A 25 30.58 0.52 15.70
N ASN A 26 30.53 -0.81 15.59
CA ASN A 26 30.45 -1.70 16.74
C ASN A 26 31.26 -2.98 16.49
N ALA A 27 32.55 -2.91 16.78
CA ALA A 27 33.51 -3.99 16.56
C ALA A 27 33.20 -5.25 17.40
N PHE A 28 32.54 -5.09 18.55
CA PHE A 28 32.30 -6.18 19.50
C PHE A 28 30.99 -6.93 19.25
N ALA A 29 30.09 -6.40 18.42
CA ALA A 29 28.82 -7.04 18.13
C ALA A 29 28.96 -8.06 16.99
N PRO A 30 28.72 -9.37 17.23
CA PRO A 30 28.68 -10.35 16.15
C PRO A 30 27.56 -10.00 15.17
N ILE A 31 27.85 -10.02 13.88
CA ILE A 31 26.91 -9.77 12.78
C ILE A 31 26.36 -11.11 12.30
N ARG A 32 25.03 -11.23 12.20
CA ARG A 32 24.33 -12.38 11.60
C ARG A 32 23.53 -11.89 10.42
N ARG A 33 23.79 -12.46 9.25
CA ARG A 33 22.98 -12.28 8.04
C ARG A 33 21.69 -13.08 8.18
N CYS A 34 20.57 -12.50 7.77
CA CYS A 34 19.30 -13.20 7.65
C CYS A 34 18.49 -12.66 6.47
N SER A 35 17.59 -13.49 5.96
CA SER A 35 16.58 -13.11 4.97
C SER A 35 15.21 -13.34 5.58
N ARG A 36 14.27 -12.42 5.35
CA ARG A 36 12.91 -12.47 5.93
C ARG A 36 12.87 -12.65 7.46
N GLY A 37 13.93 -12.24 8.17
CA GLY A 37 14.02 -12.41 9.62
C GLY A 37 14.19 -13.86 10.10
N ASP A 38 14.53 -14.79 9.19
CA ASP A 38 14.79 -16.18 9.54
C ASP A 38 16.10 -16.29 10.33
N VAL A 39 15.96 -16.44 11.64
CA VAL A 39 17.07 -16.63 12.57
C VAL A 39 16.55 -17.40 13.78
N SER A 40 17.37 -18.33 14.31
CA SER A 40 16.96 -19.10 15.49
C SER A 40 16.62 -18.19 16.68
N VAL A 41 15.53 -18.46 17.37
CA VAL A 41 15.06 -17.66 18.52
C VAL A 41 16.14 -17.57 19.60
N ASP A 42 16.89 -18.66 19.84
CA ASP A 42 18.01 -18.73 20.78
C ASP A 42 19.20 -17.83 20.39
N SER A 43 19.28 -17.44 19.12
CA SER A 43 20.28 -16.48 18.66
C SER A 43 19.87 -15.02 18.88
N VAL A 44 18.62 -14.77 19.28
CA VAL A 44 18.05 -13.44 19.54
C VAL A 44 17.77 -13.23 21.03
N LEU A 45 17.17 -14.23 21.68
CA LEU A 45 16.84 -14.23 23.11
C LEU A 45 17.94 -14.90 23.94
N ASN A 46 18.01 -14.60 25.24
CA ASN A 46 19.00 -15.16 26.18
C ASN A 46 20.49 -14.98 25.81
N ILE A 47 20.82 -13.94 25.04
CA ILE A 47 22.19 -13.68 24.61
C ILE A 47 23.10 -13.08 25.69
N HIS A 48 22.62 -12.95 26.94
CA HIS A 48 23.29 -12.29 28.07
C HIS A 48 23.99 -10.97 27.69
N GLY A 49 23.44 -10.25 26.72
CA GLY A 49 24.05 -9.06 26.13
C GLY A 49 24.00 -7.83 27.03
N PHE A 50 23.27 -7.92 28.15
CA PHE A 50 23.21 -6.91 29.18
C PHE A 50 23.85 -7.48 30.45
N ASP A 51 25.12 -7.12 30.65
CA ASP A 51 25.85 -7.33 31.91
C ASP A 51 25.81 -6.00 32.66
N LEU A 52 25.02 -5.94 33.72
CA LEU A 52 24.83 -4.72 34.52
C LEU A 52 26.17 -4.20 35.08
N GLN A 53 27.08 -5.10 35.43
CA GLN A 53 28.37 -4.75 36.02
C GLN A 53 29.29 -4.12 34.96
N ARG A 54 29.31 -4.66 33.74
CA ARG A 54 30.02 -4.07 32.60
C ARG A 54 29.37 -2.75 32.14
N ALA A 55 28.04 -2.67 32.15
CA ALA A 55 27.29 -1.47 31.79
C ALA A 55 27.53 -0.32 32.79
N LEU A 56 27.62 -0.62 34.09
CA LEU A 56 27.98 0.33 35.14
C LEU A 56 29.46 0.72 35.13
N GLN A 57 30.38 -0.18 34.77
CA GLN A 57 31.79 0.17 34.56
C GLN A 57 31.98 1.13 33.38
N THR A 58 31.19 0.96 32.32
CA THR A 58 31.24 1.80 31.10
C THR A 58 30.51 3.13 31.30
N ASN A 59 29.39 3.11 32.01
CA ASN A 59 28.64 4.30 32.40
C ASN A 59 28.15 4.16 33.87
N PRO A 60 28.92 4.67 34.84
CA PRO A 60 28.58 4.58 36.27
C PRO A 60 27.26 5.26 36.62
N GLN A 61 26.79 6.17 35.77
CA GLN A 61 25.59 6.95 35.98
C GLN A 61 24.35 6.29 35.32
N LEU A 62 24.48 5.11 34.70
CA LEU A 62 23.39 4.42 33.99
C LEU A 62 22.13 4.19 34.85
N LEU A 63 22.31 3.99 36.15
CA LEU A 63 21.23 3.80 37.13
C LEU A 63 20.87 5.06 37.91
N ASN A 64 21.54 6.19 37.65
CA ASN A 64 21.30 7.41 38.40
C ASN A 64 19.93 7.99 37.97
N PRO A 65 18.91 8.05 38.85
CA PRO A 65 17.58 8.56 38.50
C PRO A 65 17.58 10.04 38.10
N GLU A 66 18.67 10.77 38.37
CA GLU A 66 18.86 12.17 37.95
C GLU A 66 19.48 12.32 36.56
N ASN A 67 19.95 11.23 35.94
CA ASN A 67 20.38 11.29 34.55
C ASN A 67 19.19 11.51 33.64
N ALA A 68 19.35 12.44 32.69
CA ALA A 68 18.32 12.76 31.71
C ALA A 68 17.81 11.44 31.07
N PRO A 69 16.49 11.18 31.10
CA PRO A 69 15.94 9.99 30.44
C PRO A 69 16.42 9.98 28.99
N THR A 70 16.66 8.80 28.43
CA THR A 70 16.89 8.61 27.00
C THR A 70 15.97 9.57 26.24
N GLN A 71 16.54 10.60 25.61
CA GLN A 71 15.74 11.66 25.00
C GLN A 71 15.10 11.06 23.75
N HIS A 72 13.89 10.54 23.91
CA HIS A 72 13.00 10.37 22.78
C HIS A 72 12.80 11.76 22.19
N ASP A 73 13.01 11.88 20.88
CA ASP A 73 12.60 13.07 20.16
C ASP A 73 11.09 13.22 20.35
N LYS A 74 10.69 14.14 21.24
CA LYS A 74 9.29 14.37 21.65
C LYS A 74 8.42 14.83 20.48
N THR A 75 9.02 15.17 19.34
CA THR A 75 8.31 15.56 18.14
C THR A 75 7.79 14.36 17.34
N VAL A 76 8.32 13.15 17.58
CA VAL A 76 7.86 11.92 16.91
C VAL A 76 6.71 11.31 17.70
N THR A 77 5.55 11.24 17.07
CA THR A 77 4.33 10.67 17.63
C THR A 77 3.86 9.49 16.78
N SER A 78 2.91 8.73 17.33
CA SER A 78 2.24 7.65 16.60
C SER A 78 0.74 7.84 16.63
N VAL A 79 0.10 7.75 15.47
CA VAL A 79 -1.35 7.77 15.34
C VAL A 79 -1.82 6.38 14.92
N SER A 80 -2.83 5.85 15.60
CA SER A 80 -3.42 4.54 15.31
C SER A 80 -4.88 4.69 14.93
N LEU A 81 -5.24 4.17 13.77
CA LEU A 81 -6.63 4.09 13.30
C LEU A 81 -7.08 2.63 13.45
N ASP A 82 -7.93 2.35 14.43
CA ASP A 82 -8.38 0.98 14.75
C ASP A 82 -9.90 0.89 14.77
N GLN A 83 -10.48 0.21 13.77
CA GLN A 83 -11.93 -0.04 13.71
C GLN A 83 -12.43 -1.00 14.82
N GLY A 84 -11.53 -1.77 15.43
CA GLY A 84 -11.80 -2.67 16.55
C GLY A 84 -11.75 -2.02 17.93
N ALA A 85 -11.18 -0.81 18.06
CA ALA A 85 -11.07 -0.11 19.33
C ALA A 85 -12.43 0.10 20.03
N PRO A 86 -12.51 0.17 21.37
CA PRO A 86 -13.74 0.49 22.09
C PRO A 86 -14.36 1.80 21.61
N ARG A 87 -15.70 1.91 21.63
CA ARG A 87 -16.44 3.08 21.06
C ARG A 87 -15.94 4.45 21.55
N HIS A 88 -15.51 4.55 22.80
CA HIS A 88 -15.02 5.81 23.40
C HIS A 88 -13.58 6.18 23.01
N MET A 89 -12.83 5.24 22.43
CA MET A 89 -11.44 5.43 21.97
C MET A 89 -11.31 5.35 20.45
N ARG A 90 -12.40 5.08 19.74
CA ARG A 90 -12.40 4.85 18.30
C ARG A 90 -12.60 6.17 17.55
N THR A 91 -11.59 6.55 16.77
CA THR A 91 -11.62 7.75 15.90
C THR A 91 -12.16 7.48 14.50
N VAL A 92 -12.21 6.22 14.07
CA VAL A 92 -12.65 5.81 12.73
C VAL A 92 -13.93 4.97 12.74
N GLN A 93 -14.76 5.06 11.71
CA GLN A 93 -16.00 4.29 11.62
C GLN A 93 -15.71 2.84 11.19
N LYS A 94 -16.57 1.90 11.58
CA LYS A 94 -16.51 0.51 11.11
C LYS A 94 -17.03 0.39 9.68
N GLY A 95 -16.44 -0.50 8.91
CA GLY A 95 -16.88 -0.85 7.56
C GLY A 95 -15.72 -1.32 6.69
N ASP A 96 -16.06 -2.02 5.61
CA ASP A 96 -15.09 -2.36 4.58
C ASP A 96 -14.67 -1.09 3.81
N LEU A 97 -13.42 -1.03 3.38
CA LEU A 97 -12.82 0.06 2.60
C LEU A 97 -12.94 -0.23 1.09
N ASP A 98 -13.11 0.83 0.28
CA ASP A 98 -12.87 0.75 -1.15
C ASP A 98 -11.36 0.73 -1.41
N PHE A 99 -10.91 -0.24 -2.22
CA PHE A 99 -9.48 -0.47 -2.44
C PHE A 99 -8.76 0.73 -3.08
N GLU A 100 -9.40 1.39 -4.03
CA GLU A 100 -8.79 2.50 -4.78
C GLU A 100 -8.76 3.75 -3.91
N LEU A 101 -9.87 4.09 -3.25
CA LEU A 101 -9.88 5.22 -2.30
C LEU A 101 -8.85 5.04 -1.20
N ALA A 102 -8.68 3.82 -0.69
CA ALA A 102 -7.68 3.52 0.33
C ALA A 102 -6.24 3.58 -0.21
N THR A 103 -6.00 3.09 -1.43
CA THR A 103 -4.67 3.12 -2.06
C THR A 103 -4.28 4.54 -2.44
N ASP A 104 -5.17 5.31 -3.05
CA ASP A 104 -4.96 6.72 -3.41
C ASP A 104 -4.66 7.55 -2.16
N PHE A 105 -5.36 7.29 -1.05
CA PHE A 105 -5.09 7.90 0.25
C PHE A 105 -3.67 7.58 0.75
N LEU A 106 -3.26 6.32 0.69
CA LEU A 106 -1.93 5.89 1.14
C LEU A 106 -0.81 6.45 0.26
N GLU A 107 -1.01 6.47 -1.06
CA GLU A 107 -0.09 7.08 -2.03
C GLU A 107 0.01 8.59 -1.78
N TYR A 108 -1.12 9.29 -1.60
CA TYR A 108 -1.13 10.71 -1.28
C TYR A 108 -0.38 11.03 0.01
N ILE A 109 -0.58 10.24 1.08
CA ILE A 109 0.16 10.42 2.33
C ILE A 109 1.65 10.19 2.12
N ALA A 110 2.02 9.10 1.44
CA ALA A 110 3.42 8.79 1.19
C ALA A 110 4.11 9.88 0.37
N GLU A 111 3.41 10.49 -0.59
CA GLU A 111 3.94 11.56 -1.43
C GLU A 111 3.99 12.93 -0.73
N SER A 112 2.90 13.31 -0.05
CA SER A 112 2.76 14.65 0.55
C SER A 112 3.41 14.79 1.93
N GLN A 113 3.49 13.68 2.69
CA GLN A 113 3.98 13.66 4.07
C GLN A 113 5.10 12.65 4.30
N GLY A 114 5.72 12.10 3.24
CA GLY A 114 6.74 11.05 3.36
C GLY A 114 8.04 11.48 4.08
N GLU A 115 8.31 12.78 4.19
CA GLU A 115 9.43 13.31 4.98
C GLU A 115 9.15 13.24 6.49
N ASP A 116 7.91 13.51 6.89
CA ASP A 116 7.49 13.51 8.28
C ASP A 116 7.00 12.13 8.75
N ILE A 117 6.53 11.28 7.84
CA ILE A 117 6.09 9.91 8.13
C ILE A 117 7.24 8.94 7.91
N TYR A 118 7.75 8.43 9.03
CA TYR A 118 8.88 7.50 9.04
C TYR A 118 8.44 6.08 8.74
N ARG A 119 7.24 5.71 9.20
CA ARG A 119 6.69 4.37 9.00
C ARG A 119 5.19 4.38 9.05
N MET A 120 4.59 3.62 8.15
CA MET A 120 3.19 3.23 8.23
C MET A 120 3.04 1.73 8.01
N LYS A 121 2.08 1.13 8.70
CA LYS A 121 1.68 -0.26 8.48
C LYS A 121 0.19 -0.37 8.65
N GLY A 122 -0.43 -1.29 7.94
CA GLY A 122 -1.82 -1.58 8.18
C GLY A 122 -2.28 -2.89 7.59
N VAL A 123 -3.41 -3.32 8.14
CA VAL A 123 -4.22 -4.43 7.66
C VAL A 123 -5.56 -3.84 7.32
N LEU A 124 -6.00 -3.97 6.07
CA LEU A 124 -7.23 -3.36 5.57
C LEU A 124 -8.27 -4.44 5.26
N ALA A 125 -9.49 -4.20 5.73
CA ALA A 125 -10.67 -4.94 5.32
C ALA A 125 -11.22 -4.30 4.04
N VAL A 126 -10.87 -4.86 2.90
CA VAL A 126 -11.26 -4.34 1.58
C VAL A 126 -12.58 -4.96 1.14
N ALA A 127 -13.52 -4.11 0.70
CA ALA A 127 -14.81 -4.54 0.19
C ALA A 127 -14.64 -5.55 -0.94
N HIS A 128 -15.46 -6.60 -0.93
CA HIS A 128 -15.46 -7.68 -1.93
C HIS A 128 -14.19 -8.55 -1.98
N SER A 129 -13.20 -8.33 -1.11
CA SER A 129 -12.07 -9.24 -0.95
C SER A 129 -12.29 -10.19 0.23
N GLN A 130 -11.96 -11.48 0.04
CA GLN A 130 -11.87 -12.46 1.13
C GLN A 130 -10.49 -12.49 1.79
N GLN A 131 -9.54 -11.74 1.24
CA GLN A 131 -8.19 -11.61 1.78
C GLN A 131 -7.97 -10.25 2.44
N LYS A 132 -7.13 -10.25 3.48
CA LYS A 132 -6.56 -9.08 4.14
C LYS A 132 -5.58 -8.43 3.19
N TYR A 133 -5.74 -7.13 3.00
CA TYR A 133 -4.71 -6.35 2.33
C TYR A 133 -3.74 -5.85 3.39
N ILE A 134 -2.52 -6.38 3.34
CA ILE A 134 -1.46 -6.03 4.29
C ILE A 134 -0.49 -5.11 3.55
N TYR A 135 -0.18 -3.97 4.16
CA TYR A 135 0.79 -3.05 3.60
C TYR A 135 1.74 -2.52 4.67
N HIS A 136 2.92 -2.13 4.20
CA HIS A 136 3.91 -1.42 4.97
C HIS A 136 4.57 -0.37 4.07
N ALA A 137 4.79 0.82 4.63
CA ALA A 137 5.57 1.85 3.95
C ALA A 137 6.59 2.46 4.91
N VAL A 138 7.75 2.78 4.34
CA VAL A 138 8.87 3.43 5.03
C VAL A 138 9.28 4.61 4.16
N HIS A 139 9.06 5.83 4.66
CA HIS A 139 9.14 7.06 3.86
C HIS A 139 8.33 6.91 2.56
N MET A 140 8.97 7.14 1.41
CA MET A 140 8.35 7.07 0.07
C MET A 140 8.17 5.64 -0.46
N THR A 141 8.72 4.62 0.22
CA THR A 141 8.65 3.24 -0.27
C THR A 141 7.39 2.57 0.25
N PHE A 142 6.45 2.30 -0.65
CA PHE A 142 5.21 1.58 -0.36
C PHE A 142 5.26 0.14 -0.89
N SER A 143 4.85 -0.82 -0.05
CA SER A 143 4.67 -2.22 -0.45
C SER A 143 3.41 -2.78 0.21
N GLY A 144 2.54 -3.39 -0.59
CA GLY A 144 1.31 -4.02 -0.09
C GLY A 144 0.82 -5.12 -1.01
N GLY A 145 0.04 -6.04 -0.44
CA GLY A 145 -0.50 -7.20 -1.16
C GLY A 145 -1.66 -7.86 -0.42
N PHE A 146 -2.41 -8.68 -1.15
CA PHE A 146 -3.38 -9.60 -0.57
C PHE A 146 -2.66 -10.88 -0.18
N GLU A 147 -2.48 -11.08 1.12
CA GLU A 147 -1.70 -12.20 1.64
C GLU A 147 -2.61 -13.23 2.30
N GLU A 148 -3.23 -12.88 3.42
CA GLU A 148 -3.97 -13.82 4.27
C GLU A 148 -5.47 -13.77 4.02
N ALA A 149 -6.15 -14.92 3.98
CA ALA A 149 -7.61 -14.97 4.00
C ALA A 149 -8.17 -14.63 5.40
N TRP A 150 -9.35 -14.01 5.45
CA TRP A 150 -10.09 -13.83 6.70
C TRP A 150 -10.58 -15.18 7.23
N GLN A 151 -10.38 -15.44 8.53
CA GLN A 151 -10.84 -16.70 9.15
C GLN A 151 -12.36 -16.69 9.38
N PRO A 152 -13.02 -17.87 9.42
CA PRO A 152 -14.44 -17.96 9.76
C PRO A 152 -14.73 -17.35 11.14
N GLY A 153 -15.59 -16.34 11.19
CA GLY A 153 -15.96 -15.63 12.42
C GLY A 153 -14.96 -14.55 12.88
N GLU A 154 -13.88 -14.32 12.15
CA GLU A 154 -12.97 -13.20 12.41
C GLU A 154 -13.65 -11.86 12.03
N PRO A 155 -13.63 -10.85 12.91
CA PRO A 155 -14.18 -9.54 12.57
C PRO A 155 -13.33 -8.88 11.49
N ARG A 156 -13.98 -8.51 10.38
CA ARG A 156 -13.36 -7.76 9.28
C ARG A 156 -13.14 -6.31 9.69
N GLU A 157 -12.02 -6.04 10.31
CA GLU A 157 -11.66 -4.72 10.85
C GLU A 157 -10.30 -4.28 10.33
N SER A 158 -10.24 -3.03 9.90
CA SER A 158 -9.02 -2.39 9.43
C SER A 158 -8.28 -1.74 10.59
N LYS A 159 -6.96 -1.87 10.56
CA LYS A 159 -6.04 -1.28 11.54
C LYS A 159 -4.87 -0.67 10.81
N MET A 160 -4.56 0.58 11.10
CA MET A 160 -3.44 1.32 10.51
C MET A 160 -2.68 2.03 11.62
N VAL A 161 -1.37 2.07 11.49
CA VAL A 161 -0.49 2.84 12.38
C VAL A 161 0.43 3.71 11.54
N PHE A 162 0.57 4.96 11.95
CA PHE A 162 1.45 5.96 11.37
C PHE A 162 2.42 6.42 12.45
N ILE A 163 3.70 6.53 12.11
CA ILE A 163 4.76 6.97 13.01
C ILE A 163 5.52 8.08 12.30
N GLY A 164 5.60 9.25 12.91
CA GLY A 164 6.14 10.43 12.25
C GLY A 164 6.09 11.68 13.12
N LYS A 165 6.42 12.83 12.53
CA LYS A 165 6.36 14.14 13.17
C LYS A 165 5.12 14.91 12.70
N GLY A 166 4.55 15.72 13.59
CA GLY A 166 3.44 16.62 13.22
C GLY A 166 2.19 15.92 12.67
N LEU A 167 1.94 14.66 13.06
CA LEU A 167 0.82 13.87 12.54
C LEU A 167 -0.52 14.49 12.96
N ASP A 168 -1.38 14.78 11.99
CA ASP A 168 -2.75 15.23 12.22
C ASP A 168 -3.70 14.03 12.28
N GLU A 169 -4.02 13.59 13.50
CA GLU A 169 -4.93 12.47 13.74
C GLU A 169 -6.34 12.72 13.17
N GLN A 170 -6.84 13.96 13.21
CA GLN A 170 -8.19 14.26 12.72
C GLN A 170 -8.25 14.18 11.20
N PHE A 171 -7.22 14.69 10.51
CA PHE A 171 -7.07 14.54 9.07
C PHE A 171 -6.97 13.06 8.67
N LEU A 172 -6.13 12.28 9.36
CA LEU A 172 -5.96 10.84 9.08
C LEU A 172 -7.27 10.07 9.28
N ALA A 173 -7.98 10.32 10.39
CA ALA A 173 -9.23 9.65 10.70
C ALA A 173 -10.37 10.05 9.74
N SER A 174 -10.49 11.34 9.41
CA SER A 174 -11.52 11.81 8.47
C SER A 174 -11.29 11.29 7.06
N THR A 175 -10.04 11.27 6.59
CA THR A 175 -9.69 10.73 5.27
C THR A 175 -9.89 9.23 5.20
N PHE A 176 -9.53 8.49 6.27
CA PHE A 176 -9.86 7.06 6.38
C PHE A 176 -11.37 6.80 6.23
N ASN A 177 -12.22 7.60 6.90
CA ASN A 177 -13.67 7.44 6.81
C ASN A 177 -14.19 7.74 5.39
N ASN A 178 -13.53 8.62 4.64
CA ASN A 178 -13.83 8.88 3.23
C ASN A 178 -13.47 7.70 2.30
N CYS A 179 -12.63 6.77 2.76
CA CYS A 179 -12.26 5.56 2.02
C CYS A 179 -13.23 4.39 2.25
N LEU A 180 -14.20 4.51 3.18
CA LEU A 180 -15.19 3.46 3.42
C LEU A 180 -16.04 3.21 2.17
N ALA A 181 -16.39 1.95 1.91
CA ALA A 181 -17.24 1.53 0.80
C ALA A 181 -18.73 1.82 1.05
N THR A 182 -19.05 3.05 1.46
CA THR A 182 -20.43 3.52 1.62
C THR A 182 -21.03 3.88 0.26
N PRO A 183 -22.37 3.78 0.08
CA PRO A 183 -23.01 4.18 -1.17
C PRO A 183 -22.70 5.64 -1.57
N GLU A 184 -22.56 6.52 -0.58
CA GLU A 184 -22.18 7.93 -0.79
C GLU A 184 -20.77 8.08 -1.36
N ASN A 185 -19.77 7.43 -0.74
CA ASN A 185 -18.38 7.47 -1.19
C ASN A 185 -18.22 6.84 -2.58
N LEU A 186 -18.93 5.74 -2.86
CA LEU A 186 -18.93 5.10 -4.17
C LEU A 186 -19.59 5.99 -5.24
N THR A 187 -20.66 6.70 -4.89
CA THR A 187 -21.29 7.67 -5.81
C THR A 187 -20.38 8.86 -6.08
N ARG A 188 -19.71 9.39 -5.05
CA ARG A 188 -18.71 10.47 -5.17
C ARG A 188 -17.54 10.04 -6.05
N LYS A 189 -17.02 8.83 -5.84
CA LYS A 189 -15.99 8.25 -6.70
C LYS A 189 -16.48 8.15 -8.14
N ALA A 190 -17.67 7.60 -8.35
CA ALA A 190 -18.25 7.43 -9.67
C ALA A 190 -18.45 8.75 -10.42
N SER A 191 -18.74 9.86 -9.73
CA SER A 191 -18.88 11.18 -10.37
C SER A 191 -17.56 11.78 -10.84
N THR A 192 -16.43 11.38 -10.23
CA THR A 192 -15.07 11.80 -10.65
C THR A 192 -14.50 11.01 -11.82
N LEU A 193 -15.14 9.89 -12.20
CA LEU A 193 -14.66 9.05 -13.28
C LEU A 193 -14.77 9.76 -14.64
N ARG A 194 -13.71 9.64 -15.44
CA ARG A 194 -13.62 10.24 -16.78
C ARG A 194 -14.64 9.66 -17.77
N PHE A 195 -15.02 8.40 -17.58
CA PHE A 195 -15.98 7.68 -18.42
C PHE A 195 -17.05 7.06 -17.55
N LYS A 196 -18.30 7.11 -18.00
CA LYS A 196 -19.45 6.54 -17.30
C LYS A 196 -19.86 5.21 -17.92
N PRO A 197 -20.52 4.30 -17.17
CA PRO A 197 -21.17 3.14 -17.76
C PRO A 197 -22.06 3.56 -18.94
N GLY A 198 -21.90 2.88 -20.08
CA GLY A 198 -22.56 3.22 -21.34
C GLY A 198 -21.77 4.15 -22.27
N ASP A 199 -20.67 4.77 -21.81
CA ASP A 199 -19.82 5.57 -22.70
C ASP A 199 -19.14 4.69 -23.76
N ALA A 200 -19.18 5.14 -25.02
CA ALA A 200 -18.41 4.54 -26.10
C ALA A 200 -16.93 4.94 -26.00
N VAL A 201 -16.06 3.94 -25.88
CA VAL A 201 -14.62 4.13 -25.68
C VAL A 201 -13.82 3.20 -26.58
N GLU A 202 -12.56 3.57 -26.84
CA GLU A 202 -11.59 2.67 -27.43
C GLU A 202 -10.59 2.25 -26.36
N CYS A 203 -10.38 0.94 -26.17
CA CYS A 203 -9.32 0.41 -25.32
C CYS A 203 -8.08 0.04 -26.13
N ARG A 204 -6.90 0.40 -25.63
CA ARG A 204 -5.61 -0.03 -26.17
C ARG A 204 -5.38 -1.51 -25.84
N THR A 205 -5.30 -2.33 -26.88
CA THR A 205 -5.25 -3.80 -26.79
C THR A 205 -3.85 -4.40 -26.76
N THR A 206 -2.79 -3.60 -26.97
CA THR A 206 -1.39 -4.07 -26.94
C THR A 206 -0.78 -4.05 -25.54
N GLY A 207 0.05 -5.06 -25.25
CA GLY A 207 0.89 -5.16 -24.05
C GLY A 207 2.08 -4.21 -24.10
N PHE A 208 2.87 -4.14 -23.01
CA PHE A 208 4.03 -3.24 -22.90
C PHE A 208 5.17 -3.60 -23.88
N ASP A 209 5.17 -4.81 -24.44
CA ASP A 209 6.18 -5.30 -25.38
C ASP A 209 5.68 -5.15 -26.83
N ALA A 210 5.97 -4.00 -27.42
CA ALA A 210 5.55 -3.64 -28.76
C ALA A 210 6.54 -4.15 -29.82
N GLU A 211 6.32 -5.37 -30.34
CA GLU A 211 6.71 -5.72 -31.71
C GLU A 211 5.54 -5.61 -32.69
N GLU A 212 4.29 -5.68 -32.21
CA GLU A 212 3.09 -5.40 -33.00
C GLU A 212 2.53 -4.01 -32.66
N GLY A 213 2.36 -3.17 -33.69
CA GLY A 213 1.92 -1.77 -33.56
C GLY A 213 0.63 -1.57 -32.75
N GLU A 214 0.45 -0.35 -32.24
CA GLU A 214 -0.68 0.01 -31.36
C GLU A 214 -2.04 -0.33 -31.98
N ARG A 215 -2.78 -1.25 -31.36
CA ARG A 215 -4.16 -1.60 -31.73
C ARG A 215 -5.15 -1.06 -30.71
N TRP A 216 -6.14 -0.30 -31.20
CA TRP A 216 -7.26 0.21 -30.41
C TRP A 216 -8.54 -0.55 -30.80
N ALA A 217 -9.30 -1.02 -29.81
CA ALA A 217 -10.57 -1.70 -30.02
C ALA A 217 -11.71 -0.89 -29.42
N ALA A 218 -12.72 -0.60 -30.22
CA ALA A 218 -13.94 0.04 -29.76
C ALA A 218 -14.74 -0.90 -28.86
N GLY A 219 -15.30 -0.34 -27.80
CA GLY A 219 -16.22 -1.02 -26.91
C GLY A 219 -17.00 -0.04 -26.06
N THR A 220 -17.86 -0.58 -25.21
CA THR A 220 -18.66 0.21 -24.29
C THR A 220 -18.13 -0.01 -22.88
N VAL A 221 -18.06 1.07 -22.10
CA VAL A 221 -17.78 0.97 -20.67
C VAL A 221 -18.93 0.21 -20.02
N VAL A 222 -18.68 -1.03 -19.62
CA VAL A 222 -19.62 -1.80 -18.82
C VAL A 222 -19.13 -1.87 -17.39
N GLU A 223 -20.07 -1.79 -16.46
CA GLU A 223 -19.77 -2.05 -15.05
C GLU A 223 -19.37 -3.52 -14.92
N ALA A 224 -18.17 -3.79 -14.40
CA ALA A 224 -17.69 -5.17 -14.32
C ALA A 224 -18.49 -5.97 -13.29
N PRO A 225 -18.97 -7.19 -13.60
CA PRO A 225 -19.34 -8.14 -12.56
C PRO A 225 -18.08 -8.47 -11.73
N ARG A 226 -18.27 -8.44 -10.41
CA ARG A 226 -17.28 -8.32 -9.32
C ARG A 226 -16.27 -9.48 -9.16
N ARG A 227 -15.94 -10.25 -10.20
CA ARG A 227 -15.03 -11.40 -10.08
C ARG A 227 -14.33 -11.71 -11.41
N ALA A 228 -13.20 -11.07 -11.65
CA ALA A 228 -12.11 -11.70 -12.40
C ALA A 228 -10.99 -11.93 -11.40
N GLU A 229 -10.64 -13.20 -11.17
CA GLU A 229 -9.82 -13.72 -10.05
C GLU A 229 -8.37 -13.21 -10.00
N SER A 230 -8.04 -12.19 -10.79
CA SER A 230 -6.75 -11.48 -10.80
C SER A 230 -6.88 -9.99 -11.11
N ALA A 231 -8.10 -9.43 -11.14
CA ALA A 231 -8.33 -8.02 -11.45
C ALA A 231 -8.74 -7.26 -10.17
N PRO A 232 -8.18 -6.07 -9.91
CA PRO A 232 -8.59 -5.25 -8.78
C PRO A 232 -10.08 -4.87 -8.90
N PRO A 233 -10.80 -4.73 -7.76
CA PRO A 233 -12.26 -4.82 -7.64
C PRO A 233 -13.10 -3.75 -8.37
N VAL A 234 -12.50 -2.87 -9.18
CA VAL A 234 -13.17 -1.74 -9.86
C VAL A 234 -12.61 -1.47 -11.27
N SER A 235 -12.10 -2.50 -11.93
CA SER A 235 -11.74 -2.38 -13.35
C SER A 235 -13.01 -2.31 -14.17
N PHE A 236 -13.31 -1.18 -14.82
CA PHE A 236 -14.31 -1.18 -15.90
C PHE A 236 -13.86 -2.15 -16.98
N LEU A 237 -14.77 -3.03 -17.38
CA LEU A 237 -14.56 -3.89 -18.53
C LEU A 237 -14.93 -3.07 -19.76
N VAL A 238 -14.06 -3.08 -20.76
CA VAL A 238 -14.48 -2.67 -22.11
C VAL A 238 -14.89 -3.94 -22.81
N ALA A 239 -16.19 -4.09 -23.00
CA ALA A 239 -16.74 -5.15 -23.84
C ALA A 239 -16.58 -4.70 -25.30
N PRO A 240 -15.79 -5.40 -26.14
CA PRO A 240 -15.74 -5.10 -27.56
C PRO A 240 -17.10 -5.34 -28.21
N LEU A 241 -17.36 -4.63 -29.31
CA LEU A 241 -18.57 -4.81 -30.12
C LEU A 241 -18.63 -6.17 -30.86
N THR A 242 -17.60 -7.02 -30.72
CA THR A 242 -17.55 -8.39 -31.26
C THR A 242 -17.39 -9.42 -30.14
N PRO A 243 -18.03 -10.61 -30.22
CA PRO A 243 -18.29 -11.47 -29.07
C PRO A 243 -17.07 -12.22 -28.47
N SER A 244 -15.83 -11.93 -28.90
CA SER A 244 -14.69 -12.82 -28.66
C SER A 244 -13.60 -12.33 -27.69
N CYS A 245 -13.71 -11.16 -27.02
CA CYS A 245 -12.67 -10.75 -26.05
C CYS A 245 -13.10 -9.66 -25.04
N CYS A 246 -13.76 -10.00 -23.92
CA CYS A 246 -13.86 -9.04 -22.81
C CYS A 246 -12.47 -8.81 -22.18
N ARG A 247 -11.95 -7.58 -22.15
CA ARG A 247 -10.67 -7.23 -21.51
C ARG A 247 -10.86 -6.16 -20.44
N CYS A 248 -10.26 -6.38 -19.26
CA CYS A 248 -10.24 -5.41 -18.17
C CYS A 248 -9.30 -4.26 -18.53
N CYS A 249 -9.84 -3.05 -18.71
CA CYS A 249 -9.06 -1.85 -18.97
C CYS A 249 -9.36 -0.83 -17.85
N THR A 250 -8.43 -0.63 -16.92
CA THR A 250 -8.62 0.30 -15.81
C THR A 250 -8.67 1.75 -16.29
N ALA A 251 -9.76 2.45 -15.98
CA ALA A 251 -9.97 3.86 -16.26
C ALA A 251 -9.23 4.75 -15.24
N ARG A 252 -7.91 4.62 -15.09
CA ARG A 252 -7.12 5.47 -14.17
C ARG A 252 -7.26 6.94 -14.56
N THR A 253 -7.45 7.79 -13.55
CA THR A 253 -7.70 9.23 -13.63
C THR A 253 -6.45 10.08 -13.89
N THR A 254 -5.23 9.52 -13.80
CA THR A 254 -3.98 10.29 -13.94
C THR A 254 -3.06 9.80 -15.07
N TRP A 255 -2.59 10.75 -15.87
CA TRP A 255 -1.69 10.63 -17.03
C TRP A 255 -0.30 10.08 -16.61
N PRO A 256 0.52 9.44 -17.50
CA PRO A 256 0.43 9.36 -18.96
C PRO A 256 -0.01 7.97 -19.50
N ARG A 257 -0.50 7.06 -18.65
CA ARG A 257 -0.70 5.62 -19.00
C ARG A 257 -2.17 5.22 -19.23
N GLY A 258 -3.03 6.13 -19.67
CA GLY A 258 -4.45 5.84 -19.89
C GLY A 258 -4.67 4.84 -21.04
N ARG A 259 -5.29 3.67 -20.76
CA ARG A 259 -5.64 2.65 -21.78
C ARG A 259 -6.96 2.93 -22.50
N LEU A 260 -7.67 4.01 -22.17
CA LEU A 260 -9.00 4.35 -22.69
C LEU A 260 -9.06 5.76 -23.29
N ARG A 261 -9.72 5.91 -24.44
CA ARG A 261 -10.06 7.20 -25.07
C ARG A 261 -11.51 7.20 -25.56
N ARG A 262 -12.16 8.37 -25.70
CA ARG A 262 -13.50 8.47 -26.29
C ARG A 262 -13.42 8.04 -27.76
N THR A 263 -14.42 7.28 -28.24
CA THR A 263 -14.56 7.03 -29.68
C THR A 263 -14.73 8.36 -30.39
N ALA A 264 -13.94 8.64 -31.43
CA ALA A 264 -14.16 9.83 -32.25
C ALA A 264 -15.59 9.78 -32.81
N CYS A 265 -16.36 10.85 -32.62
CA CYS A 265 -17.65 11.03 -33.28
C CYS A 265 -17.36 11.09 -34.78
N GLY A 266 -17.57 9.97 -35.48
CA GLY A 266 -17.20 9.84 -36.87
C GLY A 266 -18.16 10.61 -37.76
N SER A 267 -17.66 11.63 -38.46
CA SER A 267 -18.20 11.99 -39.77
C SER A 267 -17.90 10.85 -40.75
N ARG A 268 -18.75 9.82 -40.77
CA ARG A 268 -18.88 8.89 -41.89
C ARG A 268 -20.36 8.58 -42.08
N THR A 269 -21.04 9.48 -42.77
CA THR A 269 -22.21 9.14 -43.56
C THR A 269 -21.81 8.03 -44.52
N ALA A 270 -22.35 6.82 -44.28
CA ALA A 270 -22.31 5.74 -45.24
C ALA A 270 -23.14 6.17 -46.46
N ALA A 271 -22.46 6.62 -47.52
CA ALA A 271 -23.08 6.74 -48.82
C ALA A 271 -23.29 5.33 -49.37
N SER A 272 -24.54 4.90 -49.35
CA SER A 272 -25.04 3.74 -50.09
C SER A 272 -24.72 3.91 -51.57
N SER A 273 -23.90 3.03 -52.13
CA SER A 273 -23.74 2.87 -53.57
C SER A 273 -24.95 2.09 -54.10
N PRO A 274 -25.73 2.61 -55.06
CA PRO A 274 -26.70 1.80 -55.78
C PRO A 274 -26.00 1.02 -56.90
N SER A 275 -26.48 -0.21 -57.09
CA SER A 275 -26.16 -1.13 -58.19
C SER A 275 -26.56 -0.57 -59.55
#